data_AF-A0A2T7P001-F1
#
_entry.id   AF-A0A2T7P001-F1
#
_cell.length_a   1.000
_cell.length_b   1.000
_cell.length_c   1.000
_cell.angle_alpha   90.00
_cell.angle_beta   90.00
_cell.angle_gamma   90.00
#
_symmetry.space_group_name_H-M   'P 1'
#
loop_
_entity.id
_entity.type
_entity.pdbx_description
1 polymer ?
#
loop_
_entity_poly.entity_id
_entity_poly.type
_entity_poly.pdbx_seq_one_letter_code
_entity_poly.pdbx_strand_id
1 'polypeptide(L)'
;MRWTRFRVVRLVTLLVPAVWFLYVLQVFLAKDAGLPDDDPPAARRQQAVDSMAVVRHPAYNISATMVPEGQALGSHGNVDAQKPQLQNSGVKIPDKDNGNHGLLGNVLKFPEGKSDLSDLANITYPPFIERLPPNAEGQGPKGLQQIREEWLPADKRQEFQAKWKANSFNQYASDLIPVHRDLPDVRPAQCQSKKYPTVLPRMSVIIIFHNEAWSVLLRSVHSILDRTQPDQLLEVILVDDFSDMEHLKKPLDKYFRDYPKVKVVRSEERGGLTRARLLGCQASGGEVLVFLDSHIECTKGWAEPLLAVIAADYKAVPFPAIDMISAMSLAYGAHGTSPVGGLALQTLTFIWASSDMHVIRTRPTAPDTKPSPTMPGGLFAISRRWFEELGGYDPDLKYWGGENMELSFKVSGKGAGVYTVHPGY
;
A
#
# COMPACT_ATOMS: atom_id res chain seq x y z
N MET A 1 59.34 11.97 15.89
CA MET A 1 58.17 11.08 15.94
C MET A 1 56.99 11.44 15.00
N ARG A 2 57.10 12.44 14.10
CA ARG A 2 56.02 12.85 13.17
C ARG A 2 56.14 12.35 11.72
N TRP A 3 57.27 11.75 11.33
CA TRP A 3 57.54 11.34 9.94
C TRP A 3 57.09 9.91 9.57
N THR A 4 56.87 9.04 10.55
CA THR A 4 56.47 7.62 10.33
C THR A 4 54.97 7.42 10.11
N ARG A 5 54.10 8.29 10.64
CA ARG A 5 52.64 8.18 10.47
C ARG A 5 52.16 8.52 9.05
N PHE A 6 52.87 9.40 8.33
CA PHE A 6 52.49 9.81 6.98
C PHE A 6 52.71 8.72 5.92
N ARG A 7 53.73 7.84 6.10
CA ARG A 7 53.99 6.73 5.19
C ARG A 7 52.95 5.60 5.31
N VAL A 8 52.49 5.32 6.53
CA VAL A 8 51.48 4.26 6.77
C VAL A 8 50.12 4.67 6.21
N VAL A 9 49.70 5.93 6.40
CA VAL A 9 48.43 6.42 5.85
C VAL A 9 48.45 6.39 4.33
N ARG A 10 49.56 6.79 3.69
CA ARG A 10 49.69 6.77 2.22
C ARG A 10 49.69 5.36 1.63
N LEU A 11 50.29 4.40 2.34
CA LEU A 11 50.30 2.98 1.93
C LEU A 11 48.88 2.37 2.00
N VAL A 12 48.13 2.68 3.07
CA VAL A 12 46.75 2.18 3.26
C VAL A 12 45.77 2.84 2.27
N THR A 13 45.89 4.13 1.98
CA THR A 13 45.02 4.81 1.00
C THR A 13 45.24 4.36 -0.45
N LEU A 14 46.40 3.78 -0.79
CA LEU A 14 46.70 3.32 -2.14
C LEU A 14 46.52 1.80 -2.32
N LEU A 15 46.71 1.01 -1.27
CA LEU A 15 46.55 -0.45 -1.34
C LEU A 15 45.08 -0.89 -1.34
N VAL A 16 44.21 -0.22 -0.57
CA VAL A 16 42.79 -0.62 -0.48
C VAL A 16 42.05 -0.48 -1.81
N PRO A 17 42.19 0.62 -2.58
CA PRO A 17 41.57 0.73 -3.90
C PRO A 17 42.16 -0.25 -4.93
N ALA A 18 43.47 -0.54 -4.85
CA ALA A 18 44.13 -1.47 -5.77
C ALA A 18 43.68 -2.91 -5.55
N VAL A 19 43.53 -3.35 -4.29
CA VAL A 19 42.99 -4.68 -3.97
C VAL A 19 41.52 -4.79 -4.37
N TRP A 20 40.74 -3.72 -4.18
CA TRP A 20 39.33 -3.70 -4.61
C TRP A 20 39.19 -3.72 -6.14
N PHE A 21 40.04 -2.99 -6.86
CA PHE A 21 40.08 -3.01 -8.32
C PHE A 21 40.47 -4.38 -8.88
N LEU A 22 41.45 -5.06 -8.28
CA LEU A 22 41.85 -6.42 -8.68
C LEU A 22 40.75 -7.46 -8.40
N TYR A 23 39.99 -7.28 -7.30
CA TYR A 23 38.84 -8.14 -6.99
C TYR A 23 37.70 -7.95 -8.00
N VAL A 24 37.34 -6.71 -8.32
CA VAL A 24 36.32 -6.41 -9.35
C VAL A 24 36.76 -6.92 -10.73
N LEU A 25 38.04 -6.77 -11.08
CA LEU A 25 38.58 -7.30 -12.33
C LEU A 25 38.52 -8.83 -12.39
N GLN A 26 38.78 -9.54 -11.28
CA GLN A 26 38.60 -10.99 -11.20
C GLN A 26 37.14 -11.41 -11.37
N VAL A 27 36.20 -10.69 -10.76
CA VAL A 27 34.75 -10.98 -10.89
C VAL A 27 34.26 -10.75 -12.32
N PHE A 28 34.76 -9.73 -13.01
CA PHE A 28 34.45 -9.49 -14.43
C PHE A 28 35.06 -10.54 -15.35
N LEU A 29 36.34 -10.91 -15.15
CA LEU A 29 37.00 -11.94 -15.94
C LEU A 29 36.41 -13.34 -15.72
N ALA A 30 35.85 -13.62 -14.54
CA ALA A 30 35.12 -14.86 -14.26
C ALA A 30 33.75 -14.92 -14.97
N LYS A 31 33.17 -13.77 -15.33
CA LYS A 31 31.87 -13.67 -16.01
C LYS A 31 31.98 -13.92 -17.52
N ASP A 32 33.14 -13.64 -18.11
CA ASP A 32 33.44 -13.91 -19.53
C ASP A 32 33.87 -15.37 -19.81
N ALA A 33 34.03 -16.20 -18.77
CA ALA A 33 34.47 -17.59 -18.89
C ALA A 33 33.34 -18.63 -19.04
N GLY A 34 32.14 -18.21 -19.48
CA GLY A 34 31.11 -19.08 -20.06
C GLY A 34 30.73 -20.34 -19.25
N LEU A 35 30.17 -20.17 -18.06
CA LEU A 35 29.49 -21.25 -17.32
C LEU A 35 27.97 -21.15 -17.52
N PRO A 36 27.25 -22.28 -17.71
CA PRO A 36 25.84 -22.28 -18.12
C PRO A 36 24.89 -21.89 -16.97
N ASP A 37 23.86 -21.10 -17.31
CA ASP A 37 22.72 -20.76 -16.45
C ASP A 37 21.76 -21.96 -16.34
N ASP A 38 21.89 -22.75 -15.26
CA ASP A 38 20.87 -23.72 -14.84
C ASP A 38 20.10 -23.18 -13.62
N ASP A 39 18.85 -22.80 -13.84
CA ASP A 39 17.89 -22.36 -12.82
C ASP A 39 17.44 -23.58 -11.96
N PRO A 40 17.63 -23.61 -10.62
CA PRO A 40 17.39 -24.83 -9.86
C PRO A 40 15.89 -25.06 -9.56
N PRO A 41 15.43 -26.34 -9.47
CA PRO A 41 14.01 -26.65 -9.28
C PRO A 41 13.46 -26.21 -7.92
N ALA A 42 12.16 -25.93 -7.88
CA ALA A 42 11.37 -25.38 -6.77
C ALA A 42 11.60 -26.02 -5.38
N ALA A 43 12.08 -27.27 -5.29
CA ALA A 43 12.35 -27.95 -4.03
C ALA A 43 13.54 -27.36 -3.24
N ARG A 44 14.52 -26.71 -3.89
CA ARG A 44 15.64 -26.04 -3.17
C ARG A 44 15.28 -24.65 -2.64
N ARG A 45 14.23 -24.01 -3.17
CA ARG A 45 13.76 -22.71 -2.64
C ARG A 45 13.15 -22.87 -1.25
N GLN A 46 12.40 -23.95 -1.00
CA GLN A 46 11.81 -24.22 0.31
C GLN A 46 12.89 -24.53 1.37
N GLN A 47 13.92 -25.28 1.00
CA GLN A 47 15.03 -25.63 1.90
C GLN A 47 15.93 -24.42 2.27
N ALA A 48 16.01 -23.41 1.40
CA ALA A 48 16.67 -22.14 1.69
C ALA A 48 15.86 -21.24 2.63
N VAL A 49 14.51 -21.31 2.57
CA VAL A 49 13.62 -20.59 3.49
C VAL A 49 13.63 -21.24 4.88
N ASP A 50 13.65 -22.58 4.96
CA ASP A 50 13.66 -23.31 6.22
C ASP A 50 15.03 -23.27 6.96
N SER A 51 16.12 -22.95 6.25
CA SER A 51 17.47 -22.84 6.83
C SER A 51 17.88 -21.41 7.23
N MET A 52 17.02 -20.40 7.02
CA MET A 52 17.25 -19.03 7.51
C MET A 52 16.90 -18.81 8.99
N ALA A 53 16.52 -19.86 9.72
CA ALA A 53 16.53 -19.84 11.17
C ALA A 53 17.90 -20.30 11.68
N VAL A 54 18.58 -19.43 12.42
CA VAL A 54 19.85 -19.63 13.14
C VAL A 54 21.12 -19.29 12.33
N VAL A 55 21.45 -18.01 12.25
CA VAL A 55 22.84 -17.55 12.15
C VAL A 55 23.34 -17.27 13.57
N ARG A 56 24.22 -18.13 14.10
CA ARG A 56 24.92 -17.90 15.37
C ARG A 56 26.11 -16.97 15.14
N HIS A 57 26.12 -15.81 15.78
CA HIS A 57 27.31 -14.97 15.89
C HIS A 57 27.89 -15.11 17.32
N PRO A 58 29.20 -15.39 17.51
CA PRO A 58 29.78 -15.80 18.79
C PRO A 58 30.04 -14.66 19.78
N ALA A 59 29.14 -13.68 19.93
CA ALA A 59 29.41 -12.53 20.81
C ALA A 59 28.29 -12.05 21.74
N TYR A 60 27.01 -12.40 21.56
CA TYR A 60 25.96 -11.95 22.48
C TYR A 60 24.83 -12.99 22.63
N ASN A 61 24.67 -13.53 23.84
CA ASN A 61 23.56 -14.40 24.23
C ASN A 61 22.39 -13.54 24.72
N ILE A 62 21.34 -13.40 23.90
CA ILE A 62 20.02 -12.95 24.37
C ILE A 62 18.97 -13.82 23.68
N SER A 63 18.19 -14.57 24.47
CA SER A 63 16.99 -15.28 24.04
C SER A 63 15.76 -14.56 24.60
N ALA A 64 14.80 -14.22 23.76
CA ALA A 64 13.51 -13.70 24.19
C ALA A 64 12.39 -14.66 23.76
N THR A 65 11.65 -15.16 24.75
CA THR A 65 10.48 -16.03 24.61
C THR A 65 9.22 -15.15 24.72
N MET A 66 8.24 -15.31 23.83
CA MET A 66 6.97 -14.56 23.88
C MET A 66 5.98 -15.22 24.84
N VAL A 67 5.36 -14.41 25.72
CA VAL A 67 4.20 -14.79 26.56
C VAL A 67 3.00 -13.96 26.09
N PRO A 68 1.80 -14.55 25.91
CA PRO A 68 0.60 -13.83 25.50
C PRO A 68 -0.28 -13.45 26.71
N GLU A 69 -0.83 -12.24 26.72
CA GLU A 69 -1.95 -11.92 27.60
C GLU A 69 -2.84 -10.82 27.00
N GLY A 70 -4.16 -11.08 27.00
CA GLY A 70 -5.19 -10.06 26.86
C GLY A 70 -5.85 -9.78 28.20
N GLN A 71 -6.39 -8.58 28.38
CA GLN A 71 -7.51 -8.30 29.28
C GLN A 71 -8.11 -6.92 28.98
N ALA A 72 -9.44 -6.85 29.12
CA ALA A 72 -10.34 -5.80 28.68
C ALA A 72 -10.60 -4.71 29.75
N LEU A 73 -11.24 -3.60 29.32
CA LEU A 73 -12.14 -2.65 30.04
C LEU A 73 -12.07 -1.31 29.28
N GLY A 74 -13.10 -0.58 28.87
CA GLY A 74 -14.54 -0.64 29.10
C GLY A 74 -15.13 0.79 29.06
N SER A 75 -16.06 1.03 28.11
CA SER A 75 -17.25 1.92 28.26
C SER A 75 -17.06 3.46 28.25
N HIS A 76 -17.98 4.36 27.88
CA HIS A 76 -19.39 4.41 27.40
C HIS A 76 -19.59 5.80 26.72
N GLY A 77 -20.37 5.95 25.65
CA GLY A 77 -21.69 6.64 25.69
C GLY A 77 -21.73 7.80 24.67
N ASN A 78 -22.39 7.66 23.51
CA ASN A 78 -23.80 7.89 23.17
C ASN A 78 -24.16 9.38 22.93
N VAL A 79 -24.76 9.69 21.78
CA VAL A 79 -26.06 10.36 21.57
C VAL A 79 -26.15 10.98 20.16
N ASP A 80 -27.31 10.71 19.56
CA ASP A 80 -27.93 11.13 18.30
C ASP A 80 -27.81 12.59 17.86
N ALA A 81 -27.91 12.84 16.54
CA ALA A 81 -29.16 13.31 15.91
C ALA A 81 -28.96 14.14 14.62
N GLN A 82 -29.72 13.74 13.60
CA GLN A 82 -30.42 14.57 12.60
C GLN A 82 -29.66 15.25 11.43
N LYS A 83 -30.04 14.77 10.22
CA LYS A 83 -29.93 15.42 8.90
C LYS A 83 -30.73 16.72 8.83
N PRO A 84 -30.33 17.62 7.92
CA PRO A 84 -31.23 17.90 6.79
C PRO A 84 -30.54 17.96 5.41
N GLN A 85 -31.36 17.65 4.41
CA GLN A 85 -31.12 17.68 2.97
C GLN A 85 -30.94 19.11 2.42
N LEU A 86 -30.24 19.26 1.29
CA LEU A 86 -30.56 20.17 0.16
C LEU A 86 -29.51 19.94 -0.95
N GLN A 87 -29.88 19.25 -2.02
CA GLN A 87 -30.31 19.78 -3.32
C GLN A 87 -29.17 20.11 -4.29
N ASN A 88 -29.20 19.36 -5.39
CA ASN A 88 -28.39 19.51 -6.58
C ASN A 88 -28.56 20.89 -7.23
N SER A 89 -27.44 21.46 -7.65
CA SER A 89 -27.40 22.36 -8.81
C SER A 89 -26.14 22.04 -9.60
N GLY A 90 -26.35 21.41 -10.76
CA GLY A 90 -25.30 20.98 -11.66
C GLY A 90 -24.52 22.15 -12.28
N VAL A 91 -23.24 21.89 -12.54
CA VAL A 91 -22.38 22.76 -13.34
C VAL A 91 -21.72 21.89 -14.41
N LYS A 92 -22.00 22.22 -15.67
CA LYS A 92 -21.32 21.69 -16.86
C LYS A 92 -19.97 22.39 -17.01
N ILE A 93 -18.92 21.64 -17.34
CA ILE A 93 -17.59 22.15 -17.70
C ILE A 93 -17.40 21.94 -19.21
N PRO A 94 -16.98 22.95 -20.00
CA PRO A 94 -16.60 22.75 -21.39
C PRO A 94 -15.10 22.46 -21.57
N ASP A 95 -14.81 22.01 -22.79
CA ASP A 95 -13.71 21.18 -23.27
C ASP A 95 -12.27 21.76 -23.27
N LYS A 96 -11.37 20.81 -23.53
CA LYS A 96 -9.90 20.82 -23.57
C LYS A 96 -9.23 21.77 -24.58
N ASP A 97 -8.00 22.18 -24.23
CA ASP A 97 -6.73 22.15 -25.01
C ASP A 97 -5.65 22.92 -24.20
N ASN A 98 -4.34 22.66 -24.17
CA ASN A 98 -3.41 21.77 -24.85
C ASN A 98 -2.06 21.78 -24.08
N GLY A 99 -1.31 20.67 -24.09
CA GLY A 99 0.17 20.69 -24.07
C GLY A 99 0.93 20.47 -22.75
N ASN A 100 1.21 19.20 -22.42
CA ASN A 100 2.57 18.72 -22.09
C ASN A 100 2.58 17.18 -21.98
N HIS A 101 2.99 16.47 -23.03
CA HIS A 101 3.19 15.02 -22.98
C HIS A 101 4.62 14.72 -22.50
N GLY A 102 4.82 14.71 -21.19
CA GLY A 102 6.07 14.23 -20.57
C GLY A 102 6.01 12.72 -20.34
N LEU A 103 6.99 11.98 -20.88
CA LEU A 103 7.53 10.64 -20.54
C LEU A 103 6.61 9.43 -20.23
N LEU A 104 5.33 9.63 -19.91
CA LEU A 104 4.28 8.63 -19.77
C LEU A 104 3.68 8.19 -21.12
N GLY A 105 4.11 8.79 -22.23
CA GLY A 105 3.42 8.69 -23.53
C GLY A 105 3.72 7.47 -24.39
N ASN A 106 4.71 6.63 -24.08
CA ASN A 106 5.20 5.61 -25.03
C ASN A 106 5.22 4.16 -24.53
N VAL A 107 4.46 3.83 -23.48
CA VAL A 107 4.21 2.42 -23.16
C VAL A 107 2.72 2.27 -22.92
N LEU A 108 2.11 1.31 -23.62
CA LEU A 108 0.74 0.80 -23.52
C LEU A 108 -0.26 1.38 -24.53
N LYS A 109 -0.72 0.49 -25.42
CA LYS A 109 -1.93 0.68 -26.21
C LYS A 109 -3.12 0.43 -25.27
N PHE A 110 -4.04 1.37 -25.19
CA PHE A 110 -5.33 1.09 -24.56
C PHE A 110 -6.09 0.11 -25.46
N PRO A 111 -6.78 -0.90 -24.90
CA PRO A 111 -7.64 -1.75 -25.71
C PRO A 111 -8.75 -0.90 -26.33
N GLU A 112 -8.59 -0.57 -27.61
CA GLU A 112 -9.66 -0.03 -28.45
C GLU A 112 -10.65 -1.15 -28.77
N GLY A 113 -11.47 -1.50 -27.79
CA GLY A 113 -12.55 -2.44 -27.94
C GLY A 113 -13.83 -1.82 -27.40
N LYS A 114 -14.80 -1.54 -28.27
CA LYS A 114 -16.20 -1.42 -27.84
C LYS A 114 -16.58 -2.79 -27.28
N SER A 115 -16.50 -2.96 -25.96
CA SER A 115 -17.01 -4.17 -25.32
C SER A 115 -18.50 -4.24 -25.61
N ASP A 116 -18.91 -5.30 -26.31
CA ASP A 116 -20.31 -5.49 -26.66
C ASP A 116 -21.13 -5.60 -25.36
N LEU A 117 -22.00 -4.62 -25.13
CA LEU A 117 -22.73 -4.50 -23.88
C LEU A 117 -23.68 -5.70 -23.66
N SER A 118 -24.03 -6.43 -24.72
CA SER A 118 -24.83 -7.66 -24.63
C SER A 118 -24.14 -8.77 -23.83
N ASP A 119 -22.80 -8.85 -23.88
CA ASP A 119 -22.03 -9.90 -23.21
C ASP A 119 -22.08 -9.82 -21.68
N LEU A 120 -22.46 -8.65 -21.16
CA LEU A 120 -22.44 -8.36 -19.72
C LEU A 120 -23.84 -8.57 -19.10
N ALA A 121 -24.90 -8.74 -19.91
CA ALA A 121 -26.26 -8.90 -19.40
C ALA A 121 -26.40 -10.15 -18.50
N ASN A 122 -25.80 -11.28 -18.90
CA ASN A 122 -25.99 -12.59 -18.26
C ASN A 122 -24.92 -12.96 -17.21
N ILE A 123 -24.05 -12.04 -16.82
CA ILE A 123 -22.97 -12.34 -15.87
C ILE A 123 -23.47 -12.22 -14.43
N THR A 124 -23.32 -13.30 -13.66
CA THR A 124 -23.59 -13.33 -12.23
C THR A 124 -22.30 -13.06 -11.46
N TYR A 125 -22.35 -12.21 -10.45
CA TYR A 125 -21.21 -11.94 -9.57
C TYR A 125 -21.08 -13.01 -8.48
N PRO A 126 -19.88 -13.24 -7.93
CA PRO A 126 -19.74 -13.98 -6.70
C PRO A 126 -20.61 -13.38 -5.59
N PRO A 127 -21.25 -14.20 -4.74
CA PRO A 127 -22.05 -13.70 -3.64
C PRO A 127 -21.17 -12.95 -2.63
N PHE A 128 -21.65 -11.82 -2.14
CA PHE A 128 -21.06 -11.10 -1.02
C PHE A 128 -22.17 -10.39 -0.23
N ILE A 129 -21.86 -9.99 1.00
CA ILE A 129 -22.80 -9.31 1.87
C ILE A 129 -22.59 -7.80 1.73
N GLU A 130 -23.59 -7.10 1.21
CA GLU A 130 -23.53 -5.64 1.07
C GLU A 130 -23.70 -4.95 2.44
N ARG A 131 -24.70 -5.40 3.21
CA ARG A 131 -25.02 -4.91 4.54
C ARG A 131 -25.34 -6.06 5.49
N LEU A 132 -25.21 -5.83 6.79
CA LEU A 132 -25.61 -6.83 7.79
C LEU A 132 -27.08 -7.23 7.58
N PRO A 133 -27.41 -8.54 7.64
CA PRO A 133 -28.79 -8.99 7.64
C PRO A 133 -29.57 -8.36 8.82
N PRO A 134 -30.86 -8.04 8.66
CA PRO A 134 -31.67 -7.43 9.73
C PRO A 134 -31.66 -8.20 11.06
N ASN A 135 -31.47 -9.52 11.01
CA ASN A 135 -31.43 -10.38 12.20
C ASN A 135 -30.00 -10.65 12.73
N ALA A 136 -28.97 -10.13 12.05
CA ALA A 136 -27.57 -10.26 12.46
C ALA A 136 -27.10 -9.12 13.39
N GLU A 137 -28.01 -8.19 13.73
CA GLU A 137 -27.75 -7.00 14.56
C GLU A 137 -27.24 -7.32 15.98
N GLY A 138 -27.25 -8.59 16.41
CA GLY A 138 -26.66 -9.04 17.67
C GLY A 138 -25.31 -9.79 17.57
N GLN A 139 -24.91 -10.25 16.36
CA GLN A 139 -23.61 -10.92 16.16
C GLN A 139 -22.54 -9.90 15.72
N GLY A 140 -22.95 -8.82 15.05
CA GLY A 140 -22.12 -7.71 14.62
C GLY A 140 -20.97 -8.11 13.68
N PRO A 141 -20.26 -7.14 13.09
CA PRO A 141 -19.03 -7.41 12.36
C PRO A 141 -17.98 -8.10 13.24
N LYS A 142 -18.01 -7.84 14.55
CA LYS A 142 -17.09 -8.43 15.54
C LYS A 142 -17.24 -9.94 15.72
N GLY A 143 -18.45 -10.50 15.61
CA GLY A 143 -18.66 -11.95 15.67
C GLY A 143 -18.17 -12.66 14.41
N LEU A 144 -18.41 -12.05 13.25
CA LEU A 144 -17.91 -12.53 11.95
C LEU A 144 -16.39 -12.43 11.84
N GLN A 145 -15.80 -11.43 12.51
CA GLN A 145 -14.36 -11.27 12.68
C GLN A 145 -13.73 -12.30 13.62
N GLN A 146 -14.47 -13.26 14.18
CA GLN A 146 -13.87 -14.27 15.06
C GLN A 146 -13.97 -15.68 14.50
N ILE A 147 -14.50 -15.88 13.30
CA ILE A 147 -14.64 -17.22 12.71
C ILE A 147 -13.27 -17.89 12.62
N ARG A 148 -13.12 -18.99 13.36
CA ARG A 148 -11.92 -19.85 13.33
C ARG A 148 -12.24 -21.20 12.73
N GLU A 149 -11.23 -21.84 12.16
CA GLU A 149 -11.35 -23.16 11.56
C GLU A 149 -11.94 -24.19 12.52
N GLU A 150 -11.50 -24.18 13.79
CA GLU A 150 -11.94 -25.12 14.81
C GLU A 150 -13.43 -25.02 15.18
N TRP A 151 -14.09 -23.91 14.83
CA TRP A 151 -15.51 -23.69 15.09
C TRP A 151 -16.40 -24.06 13.90
N LEU A 152 -15.79 -24.38 12.75
CA LEU A 152 -16.53 -24.69 11.53
C LEU A 152 -16.91 -26.19 11.47
N PRO A 153 -18.12 -26.50 10.98
CA PRO A 153 -18.49 -27.85 10.54
C PRO A 153 -17.45 -28.46 9.58
N ALA A 154 -17.35 -29.80 9.55
CA ALA A 154 -16.32 -30.50 8.78
C ALA A 154 -16.36 -30.19 7.27
N ASP A 155 -17.54 -30.00 6.70
CA ASP A 155 -17.77 -29.58 5.31
C ASP A 155 -17.25 -28.16 5.03
N LYS A 156 -17.34 -27.25 6.01
CA LYS A 156 -16.87 -25.86 5.90
C LYS A 156 -15.38 -25.68 6.17
N ARG A 157 -14.74 -26.60 6.90
CA ARG A 157 -13.29 -26.57 7.13
C ARG A 157 -12.48 -26.74 5.85
N GLN A 158 -12.92 -27.58 4.91
CA GLN A 158 -12.25 -27.73 3.62
C GLN A 158 -12.29 -26.43 2.81
N GLU A 159 -13.44 -25.74 2.80
CA GLU A 159 -13.62 -24.44 2.15
C GLU A 159 -12.68 -23.39 2.77
N PHE A 160 -12.62 -23.32 4.11
CA PHE A 160 -11.71 -22.45 4.84
C PHE A 160 -10.24 -22.70 4.46
N GLN A 161 -9.79 -23.95 4.48
CA GLN A 161 -8.40 -24.31 4.19
C GLN A 161 -8.00 -23.98 2.75
N ALA A 162 -8.90 -24.23 1.78
CA ALA A 162 -8.66 -23.88 0.39
C ALA A 162 -8.50 -22.36 0.20
N LYS A 163 -9.39 -21.58 0.83
CA LYS A 163 -9.37 -20.11 0.83
C LYS A 163 -8.13 -19.53 1.52
N TRP A 164 -7.72 -20.11 2.65
CA TRP A 164 -6.48 -19.75 3.33
C TRP A 164 -5.26 -20.01 2.46
N LYS A 165 -5.18 -21.20 1.85
CA LYS A 165 -4.08 -21.58 0.96
C LYS A 165 -3.97 -20.65 -0.25
N ALA A 166 -5.11 -20.20 -0.80
CA ALA A 166 -5.13 -19.34 -1.97
C ALA A 166 -4.67 -17.89 -1.68
N ASN A 167 -4.98 -17.34 -0.51
CA ASN A 167 -4.80 -15.90 -0.25
C ASN A 167 -3.94 -15.56 0.98
N SER A 168 -3.52 -16.55 1.77
CA SER A 168 -2.76 -16.38 3.02
C SER A 168 -3.48 -15.56 4.11
N PHE A 169 -4.81 -15.46 4.04
CA PHE A 169 -5.68 -14.91 5.08
C PHE A 169 -7.03 -15.62 5.07
N ASN A 170 -7.85 -15.36 6.09
CA ASN A 170 -9.18 -15.93 6.28
C ASN A 170 -10.21 -15.31 5.31
N GLN A 171 -10.09 -15.63 4.02
CA GLN A 171 -11.09 -15.19 3.02
C GLN A 171 -12.48 -15.73 3.36
N TYR A 172 -12.61 -16.88 4.01
CA TYR A 172 -13.91 -17.41 4.42
C TYR A 172 -14.66 -16.41 5.32
N ALA A 173 -14.00 -15.88 6.35
CA ALA A 173 -14.57 -14.81 7.18
C ALA A 173 -14.78 -13.53 6.38
N SER A 174 -13.85 -13.16 5.50
CA SER A 174 -14.01 -11.96 4.65
C SER A 174 -15.27 -12.02 3.79
N ASP A 175 -15.60 -13.17 3.20
CA ASP A 175 -16.79 -13.32 2.34
C ASP A 175 -18.10 -13.15 3.12
N LEU A 176 -18.07 -13.40 4.44
CA LEU A 176 -19.19 -13.24 5.35
C LEU A 176 -19.28 -11.84 5.97
N ILE A 177 -18.19 -11.06 5.93
CA ILE A 177 -18.14 -9.71 6.47
C ILE A 177 -18.64 -8.72 5.41
N PRO A 178 -19.55 -7.78 5.75
CA PRO A 178 -20.03 -6.80 4.80
C PRO A 178 -18.92 -6.03 4.09
N VAL A 179 -19.11 -5.72 2.80
CA VAL A 179 -18.16 -4.88 2.04
C VAL A 179 -18.24 -3.40 2.47
N HIS A 180 -19.36 -2.97 3.06
CA HIS A 180 -19.55 -1.64 3.65
C HIS A 180 -19.44 -1.66 5.19
N ARG A 181 -18.55 -2.48 5.77
CA ARG A 181 -18.42 -2.55 7.24
C ARG A 181 -17.82 -1.26 7.79
N ASP A 182 -18.30 -0.79 8.94
CA ASP A 182 -17.73 0.35 9.64
C ASP A 182 -16.47 -0.01 10.43
N LEU A 183 -15.54 0.96 10.52
CA LEU A 183 -14.37 0.91 11.39
C LEU A 183 -14.53 1.87 12.57
N PRO A 184 -14.01 1.53 13.75
CA PRO A 184 -14.00 2.45 14.89
C PRO A 184 -13.11 3.67 14.58
N ASP A 185 -13.55 4.87 14.99
CA ASP A 185 -12.71 6.07 14.94
C ASP A 185 -11.73 6.06 16.12
N VAL A 186 -10.51 5.60 15.84
CA VAL A 186 -9.42 5.47 16.83
C VAL A 186 -8.49 6.68 16.86
N ARG A 187 -8.83 7.73 16.11
CA ARG A 187 -8.01 8.94 16.02
C ARG A 187 -8.01 9.67 17.38
N PRO A 188 -6.87 10.21 17.84
CA PRO A 188 -6.83 11.14 18.96
C PRO A 188 -7.80 12.33 18.82
N ALA A 189 -8.20 12.93 19.95
CA ALA A 189 -9.16 14.05 19.95
C ALA A 189 -8.67 15.26 19.12
N GLN A 190 -7.36 15.50 19.08
CA GLN A 190 -6.77 16.58 18.29
C GLN A 190 -7.09 16.41 16.80
N CYS A 191 -6.94 15.20 16.24
CA CYS A 191 -7.28 14.88 14.84
C CYS A 191 -8.74 15.14 14.53
N GLN A 192 -9.62 14.69 15.44
CA GLN A 192 -11.06 14.75 15.23
C GLN A 192 -11.53 16.21 15.14
N SER A 193 -10.87 17.11 15.88
CA SER A 193 -11.14 18.55 15.88
C SER A 193 -10.37 19.34 14.82
N LYS A 194 -9.39 18.72 14.14
CA LYS A 194 -8.51 19.40 13.20
C LYS A 194 -9.29 19.86 11.97
N LYS A 195 -9.08 21.12 11.59
CA LYS A 195 -9.64 21.72 10.38
C LYS A 195 -8.56 21.77 9.31
N TYR A 196 -8.93 21.31 8.13
CA TYR A 196 -8.09 21.40 6.93
C TYR A 196 -8.54 22.58 6.06
N PRO A 197 -7.67 23.08 5.18
CA PRO A 197 -8.07 24.05 4.17
C PRO A 197 -9.31 23.57 3.39
N THR A 198 -10.19 24.50 3.03
CA THR A 198 -11.42 24.18 2.29
C THR A 198 -11.16 23.75 0.85
N VAL A 199 -10.01 24.13 0.29
CA VAL A 199 -9.59 23.75 -1.06
C VAL A 199 -8.36 22.88 -0.93
N LEU A 200 -8.56 21.58 -1.15
CA LEU A 200 -7.50 20.57 -1.24
C LEU A 200 -7.41 20.05 -2.69
N PRO A 201 -6.22 19.65 -3.15
CA PRO A 201 -6.06 19.10 -4.50
C PRO A 201 -6.85 17.81 -4.67
N ARG A 202 -7.38 17.57 -5.88
CA ARG A 202 -8.15 16.35 -6.15
C ARG A 202 -7.23 15.17 -6.38
N MET A 203 -7.59 14.01 -5.83
CA MET A 203 -6.79 12.80 -5.93
C MET A 203 -7.40 11.73 -6.84
N SER A 204 -6.53 11.00 -7.52
CA SER A 204 -6.84 9.70 -8.10
C SER A 204 -6.24 8.62 -7.21
N VAL A 205 -7.09 7.74 -6.70
CA VAL A 205 -6.64 6.58 -5.92
C VAL A 205 -6.34 5.45 -6.89
N ILE A 206 -5.16 4.83 -6.80
CA ILE A 206 -4.70 3.76 -7.67
C ILE A 206 -4.53 2.50 -6.81
N ILE A 207 -5.32 1.48 -7.11
CA ILE A 207 -5.23 0.15 -6.51
C ILE A 207 -4.71 -0.82 -7.56
N ILE A 208 -3.60 -1.47 -7.26
CA ILE A 208 -3.08 -2.57 -8.07
C ILE A 208 -3.54 -3.88 -7.46
N PHE A 209 -4.02 -4.80 -8.29
CA PHE A 209 -4.38 -6.14 -7.82
C PHE A 209 -3.95 -7.21 -8.82
N HIS A 210 -3.66 -8.40 -8.28
CA HIS A 210 -3.44 -9.61 -9.05
C HIS A 210 -4.02 -10.76 -8.24
N ASN A 211 -5.01 -11.46 -8.78
CA ASN A 211 -5.63 -12.62 -8.12
C ASN A 211 -6.15 -12.35 -6.70
N GLU A 212 -6.66 -11.14 -6.47
CA GLU A 212 -7.21 -10.73 -5.18
C GLU A 212 -8.59 -11.37 -4.91
N ALA A 213 -8.87 -11.64 -3.63
CA ALA A 213 -10.17 -12.13 -3.21
C ALA A 213 -11.27 -11.09 -3.47
N TRP A 214 -12.39 -11.53 -4.07
CA TRP A 214 -13.53 -10.69 -4.44
C TRP A 214 -14.02 -9.79 -3.30
N SER A 215 -14.28 -10.38 -2.12
CA SER A 215 -14.83 -9.64 -0.97
C SER A 215 -13.88 -8.55 -0.44
N VAL A 216 -12.57 -8.79 -0.50
CA VAL A 216 -11.57 -7.86 0.00
C VAL A 216 -11.36 -6.70 -0.96
N LEU A 217 -11.20 -6.98 -2.26
CA LEU A 217 -11.06 -5.95 -3.29
C LEU A 217 -12.26 -4.99 -3.29
N LEU A 218 -13.48 -5.52 -3.25
CA LEU A 218 -14.70 -4.71 -3.17
C LEU A 218 -14.73 -3.87 -1.89
N ARG A 219 -14.38 -4.47 -0.74
CA ARG A 219 -14.33 -3.74 0.54
C ARG A 219 -13.33 -2.61 0.51
N SER A 220 -12.18 -2.78 -0.14
CA SER A 220 -11.19 -1.70 -0.30
C SER A 220 -11.73 -0.54 -1.13
N VAL A 221 -12.35 -0.82 -2.27
CA VAL A 221 -12.93 0.22 -3.13
C VAL A 221 -14.07 0.95 -2.43
N HIS A 222 -15.00 0.21 -1.81
CA HIS A 222 -16.11 0.80 -1.07
C HIS A 222 -15.62 1.59 0.14
N SER A 223 -14.61 1.10 0.85
CA SER A 223 -14.02 1.85 1.95
C SER A 223 -13.46 3.21 1.50
N ILE A 224 -12.95 3.34 0.28
CA ILE A 224 -12.49 4.63 -0.28
C ILE A 224 -13.71 5.49 -0.64
N LEU A 225 -14.67 4.93 -1.37
CA LEU A 225 -15.87 5.66 -1.79
C LEU A 225 -16.68 6.19 -0.61
N ASP A 226 -16.80 5.40 0.46
CA ASP A 226 -17.62 5.71 1.64
C ASP A 226 -16.95 6.70 2.60
N ARG A 227 -15.60 6.77 2.61
CA ARG A 227 -14.84 7.53 3.63
C ARG A 227 -13.97 8.65 3.08
N THR A 228 -14.12 8.97 1.80
CA THR A 228 -13.45 10.10 1.17
C THR A 228 -14.47 11.13 0.73
N GLN A 229 -14.15 12.42 0.95
CA GLN A 229 -15.05 13.50 0.57
C GLN A 229 -15.24 13.55 -0.96
N PRO A 230 -16.48 13.77 -1.46
CA PRO A 230 -16.76 13.73 -2.90
C PRO A 230 -15.98 14.75 -3.75
N ASP A 231 -15.61 15.88 -3.18
CA ASP A 231 -14.82 16.94 -3.82
C ASP A 231 -13.34 16.53 -3.97
N GLN A 232 -12.80 15.84 -2.97
CA GLN A 232 -11.41 15.36 -2.94
C GLN A 232 -11.17 14.16 -3.85
N LEU A 233 -12.10 13.21 -3.92
CA LEU A 233 -11.96 12.03 -4.77
C LEU A 233 -12.34 12.35 -6.23
N LEU A 234 -11.37 12.38 -7.13
CA LEU A 234 -11.63 12.41 -8.57
C LEU A 234 -12.12 11.05 -9.05
N GLU A 235 -11.32 10.02 -8.79
CA GLU A 235 -11.55 8.66 -9.29
C GLU A 235 -10.75 7.62 -8.50
N VAL A 236 -11.14 6.35 -8.64
CA VAL A 236 -10.44 5.15 -8.18
C VAL A 236 -10.10 4.35 -9.43
N ILE A 237 -8.81 4.16 -9.69
CA ILE A 237 -8.28 3.35 -10.78
C ILE A 237 -7.90 1.98 -10.22
N LEU A 238 -8.66 0.96 -10.62
CA LEU A 238 -8.38 -0.44 -10.34
C LEU A 238 -7.53 -0.99 -11.50
N VAL A 239 -6.26 -1.29 -11.24
CA VAL A 239 -5.36 -1.86 -12.23
C VAL A 239 -5.19 -3.36 -11.98
N ASP A 240 -5.71 -4.16 -12.91
CA ASP A 240 -5.52 -5.60 -12.97
C ASP A 240 -4.16 -5.93 -13.58
N ASP A 241 -3.20 -6.37 -12.76
CA ASP A 241 -1.91 -6.87 -13.22
C ASP A 241 -2.02 -8.34 -13.67
N PHE A 242 -2.81 -8.56 -14.71
CA PHE A 242 -2.96 -9.84 -15.41
C PHE A 242 -3.47 -10.99 -14.52
N SER A 243 -4.60 -10.78 -13.83
CA SER A 243 -5.27 -11.82 -13.03
C SER A 243 -5.86 -12.93 -13.90
N ASP A 244 -5.79 -14.17 -13.42
CA ASP A 244 -6.38 -15.34 -14.09
C ASP A 244 -7.76 -15.71 -13.54
N MET A 245 -8.10 -15.26 -12.33
CA MET A 245 -9.36 -15.56 -11.66
C MET A 245 -10.57 -14.97 -12.39
N GLU A 246 -11.56 -15.81 -12.72
CA GLU A 246 -12.74 -15.42 -13.50
C GLU A 246 -13.57 -14.31 -12.85
N HIS A 247 -13.65 -14.25 -11.52
CA HIS A 247 -14.38 -13.18 -10.84
C HIS A 247 -13.78 -11.79 -11.05
N LEU A 248 -12.48 -11.70 -11.36
CA LEU A 248 -11.80 -10.43 -11.57
C LEU A 248 -11.92 -9.89 -13.00
N LYS A 249 -12.53 -10.66 -13.92
CA LYS A 249 -12.69 -10.30 -15.33
C LYS A 249 -14.01 -9.56 -15.56
N LYS A 250 -14.84 -10.06 -16.48
CA LYS A 250 -16.14 -9.48 -16.81
C LYS A 250 -17.07 -9.26 -15.59
N PRO A 251 -17.09 -10.11 -14.53
CA PRO A 251 -17.85 -9.83 -13.32
C PRO A 251 -17.39 -8.55 -12.60
N LEU A 252 -16.09 -8.28 -12.52
CA LEU A 252 -15.60 -7.04 -11.92
C LEU A 252 -16.00 -5.80 -12.75
N ASP A 253 -15.86 -5.89 -14.08
CA ASP A 253 -16.22 -4.79 -14.99
C ASP A 253 -17.71 -4.46 -14.90
N LYS A 254 -18.56 -5.50 -14.86
CA LYS A 254 -20.00 -5.31 -14.73
C LYS A 254 -20.37 -4.73 -13.36
N TYR A 255 -19.67 -5.12 -12.29
CA TYR A 255 -19.93 -4.62 -10.93
C TYR A 255 -19.66 -3.13 -10.80
N PHE A 256 -18.48 -2.68 -11.25
CA PHE A 256 -18.08 -1.28 -11.11
C PHE A 256 -18.60 -0.34 -12.20
N ARG A 257 -19.32 -0.85 -13.19
CA ARG A 257 -19.95 -0.04 -14.25
C ARG A 257 -20.81 1.09 -13.70
N ASP A 258 -21.61 0.80 -12.68
CA ASP A 258 -22.57 1.75 -12.12
C ASP A 258 -21.92 2.74 -11.13
N TYR A 259 -20.60 2.65 -10.94
CA TYR A 259 -19.81 3.52 -10.06
C TYR A 259 -19.00 4.51 -10.90
N PRO A 260 -19.49 5.75 -11.11
CA PRO A 260 -18.91 6.69 -12.08
C PRO A 260 -17.48 7.15 -11.74
N LYS A 261 -17.06 6.97 -10.48
CA LYS A 261 -15.70 7.29 -10.03
C LYS A 261 -14.75 6.10 -10.12
N VAL A 262 -15.20 4.89 -10.47
CA VAL A 262 -14.34 3.70 -10.52
C VAL A 262 -14.04 3.35 -11.98
N LYS A 263 -12.75 3.13 -12.28
CA LYS A 263 -12.28 2.71 -13.60
C LYS A 263 -11.46 1.45 -13.44
N VAL A 264 -11.79 0.41 -14.20
CA VAL A 264 -10.99 -0.82 -14.29
C VAL A 264 -10.07 -0.72 -15.50
N VAL A 265 -8.78 -0.91 -15.27
CA VAL A 265 -7.71 -0.90 -16.27
C VAL A 265 -7.01 -2.24 -16.21
N ARG A 266 -6.68 -2.85 -17.35
CA ARG A 266 -6.11 -4.20 -17.41
C ARG A 266 -4.78 -4.21 -18.14
N SER A 267 -3.79 -4.85 -17.55
CA SER A 267 -2.52 -5.14 -18.21
C SER A 267 -2.67 -6.29 -19.21
N GLU A 268 -1.99 -6.21 -20.35
CA GLU A 268 -1.96 -7.27 -21.36
C GLU A 268 -1.06 -8.45 -20.98
N GLU A 269 -0.11 -8.22 -20.06
CA GLU A 269 0.83 -9.21 -19.55
C GLU A 269 1.15 -8.93 -18.08
N ARG A 270 1.70 -9.93 -17.38
CA ARG A 270 2.11 -9.77 -15.98
C ARG A 270 3.36 -8.90 -15.88
N GLY A 271 3.20 -7.65 -15.44
CA GLY A 271 4.28 -6.66 -15.35
C GLY A 271 4.84 -6.46 -13.96
N GLY A 272 4.06 -6.80 -12.92
CA GLY A 272 4.41 -6.52 -11.53
C GLY A 272 3.92 -5.15 -11.06
N LEU A 273 4.08 -4.92 -9.76
CA LEU A 273 3.54 -3.76 -9.04
C LEU A 273 3.94 -2.44 -9.69
N THR A 274 5.22 -2.27 -10.01
CA THR A 274 5.76 -1.00 -10.53
C THR A 274 5.16 -0.64 -11.89
N ARG A 275 5.14 -1.58 -12.84
CA ARG A 275 4.58 -1.35 -14.17
C ARG A 275 3.07 -1.13 -14.12
N ALA A 276 2.37 -1.86 -13.27
CA ALA A 276 0.94 -1.66 -13.05
C ALA A 276 0.64 -0.29 -12.40
N ARG A 277 1.48 0.19 -11.46
CA ARG A 277 1.39 1.56 -10.92
C ARG A 277 1.53 2.60 -12.01
N LEU A 278 2.52 2.46 -12.90
CA LEU A 278 2.71 3.38 -14.02
C LEU A 278 1.50 3.40 -14.97
N LEU A 279 0.91 2.24 -15.27
CA LEU A 279 -0.35 2.15 -16.02
C LEU A 279 -1.51 2.88 -15.31
N GLY A 280 -1.63 2.73 -13.98
CA GLY A 280 -2.60 3.48 -13.18
C GLY A 280 -2.36 5.00 -13.21
N CYS A 281 -1.09 5.43 -13.20
CA CYS A 281 -0.72 6.84 -13.32
C CYS A 281 -1.11 7.44 -14.68
N GLN A 282 -0.93 6.67 -15.75
CA GLN A 282 -1.33 7.07 -17.12
C GLN A 282 -2.85 7.17 -17.27
N ALA A 283 -3.59 6.25 -16.64
CA ALA A 283 -5.06 6.20 -16.73
C ALA A 283 -5.77 7.20 -15.80
N SER A 284 -5.04 7.86 -14.88
CA SER A 284 -5.58 8.82 -13.93
C SER A 284 -5.41 10.27 -14.38
N GLY A 285 -6.27 11.16 -13.89
CA GLY A 285 -6.27 12.61 -14.14
C GLY A 285 -6.15 13.48 -12.89
N GLY A 286 -6.01 12.91 -11.70
CA GLY A 286 -5.92 13.65 -10.43
C GLY A 286 -4.61 14.41 -10.27
N GLU A 287 -4.66 15.53 -9.53
CA GLU A 287 -3.48 16.33 -9.18
C GLU A 287 -2.56 15.61 -8.19
N VAL A 288 -3.16 14.77 -7.34
CA VAL A 288 -2.48 13.88 -6.41
C VAL A 288 -2.72 12.43 -6.80
N LEU A 289 -1.66 11.64 -6.82
CA LEU A 289 -1.68 10.19 -6.97
C LEU A 289 -1.67 9.58 -5.57
N VAL A 290 -2.63 8.71 -5.27
CA VAL A 290 -2.66 7.97 -4.00
C VAL A 290 -2.63 6.49 -4.29
N PHE A 291 -1.55 5.83 -3.91
CA PHE A 291 -1.42 4.38 -4.08
C PHE A 291 -1.91 3.69 -2.82
N LEU A 292 -2.75 2.67 -3.00
CA LEU A 292 -3.24 1.80 -1.93
C LEU A 292 -3.20 0.34 -2.40
N ASP A 293 -2.99 -0.57 -1.46
CA ASP A 293 -3.07 -2.01 -1.75
C ASP A 293 -4.54 -2.44 -1.95
N SER A 294 -4.74 -3.60 -2.58
CA SER A 294 -6.06 -4.17 -2.88
C SER A 294 -6.81 -4.78 -1.70
N HIS A 295 -6.22 -4.69 -0.50
CA HIS A 295 -6.71 -5.26 0.74
C HIS A 295 -6.57 -4.31 1.93
N ILE A 296 -7.07 -3.09 1.74
CA ILE A 296 -7.11 -2.02 2.74
C ILE A 296 -8.53 -1.73 3.19
N GLU A 297 -8.64 -1.03 4.32
CA GLU A 297 -9.84 -0.30 4.72
C GLU A 297 -9.42 1.05 5.30
N CYS A 298 -9.83 2.12 4.64
CA CYS A 298 -9.57 3.49 5.05
C CYS A 298 -10.30 3.80 6.37
N THR A 299 -9.66 4.54 7.26
CA THR A 299 -10.31 5.11 8.45
C THR A 299 -10.98 6.44 8.12
N LYS A 300 -11.80 6.95 9.04
CA LYS A 300 -12.44 8.26 8.86
C LYS A 300 -11.40 9.38 8.81
N GLY A 301 -11.51 10.26 7.82
CA GLY A 301 -10.62 11.43 7.70
C GLY A 301 -9.16 11.07 7.34
N TRP A 302 -8.98 9.97 6.59
CA TRP A 302 -7.66 9.48 6.20
C TRP A 302 -7.00 10.32 5.09
N ALA A 303 -7.79 10.97 4.23
CA ALA A 303 -7.31 11.60 3.00
C ALA A 303 -6.85 13.04 3.23
N GLU A 304 -7.64 13.82 3.97
CA GLU A 304 -7.40 15.24 4.25
C GLU A 304 -6.01 15.52 4.83
N PRO A 305 -5.48 14.74 5.80
CA PRO A 305 -4.12 14.90 6.27
C PRO A 305 -3.06 14.74 5.17
N LEU A 306 -3.22 13.75 4.28
CA LEU A 306 -2.27 13.49 3.18
C LEU A 306 -2.30 14.62 2.16
N LEU A 307 -3.50 15.05 1.76
CA LEU A 307 -3.69 16.12 0.78
C LEU A 307 -3.20 17.46 1.33
N ALA A 308 -3.41 17.75 2.61
CA ALA A 308 -2.95 18.98 3.24
C ALA A 308 -1.42 19.10 3.28
N VAL A 309 -0.70 17.98 3.48
CA VAL A 309 0.77 17.95 3.41
C VAL A 309 1.24 18.29 2.00
N ILE A 310 0.63 17.69 0.98
CA ILE A 310 0.99 17.95 -0.43
C ILE A 310 0.60 19.37 -0.87
N ALA A 311 -0.52 19.89 -0.37
CA ALA A 311 -0.95 21.26 -0.63
C ALA A 311 0.03 22.29 -0.03
N ALA A 312 0.65 21.98 1.11
CA ALA A 312 1.66 22.82 1.74
C ALA A 312 3.03 22.73 1.03
N ASP A 313 3.42 21.53 0.60
CA ASP A 313 4.63 21.29 -0.20
C ASP A 313 4.38 20.15 -1.19
N TYR A 314 4.28 20.49 -2.48
CA TYR A 314 4.00 19.50 -3.53
C TYR A 314 5.10 18.44 -3.69
N LYS A 315 6.31 18.69 -3.14
CA LYS A 315 7.42 17.74 -3.14
C LYS A 315 7.39 16.77 -1.96
N ALA A 316 6.54 17.02 -0.97
CA ALA A 316 6.36 16.10 0.15
C ALA A 316 5.68 14.80 -0.30
N VAL A 317 6.15 13.68 0.23
CA VAL A 317 5.54 12.35 0.01
C VAL A 317 5.00 11.81 1.33
N PRO A 318 3.73 12.12 1.67
CA PRO A 318 3.10 11.59 2.86
C PRO A 318 2.61 10.14 2.67
N PHE A 319 2.78 9.31 3.69
CA PHE A 319 2.11 8.01 3.81
C PHE A 319 1.34 7.91 5.13
N PRO A 320 0.19 7.21 5.16
CA PRO A 320 -0.59 7.09 6.38
C PRO A 320 0.13 6.22 7.41
N ALA A 321 -0.15 6.45 8.69
CA ALA A 321 0.07 5.40 9.68
C ALA A 321 -0.74 4.16 9.29
N ILE A 322 -0.08 3.00 9.27
CA ILE A 322 -0.66 1.75 8.77
C ILE A 322 -1.08 0.91 9.97
N ASP A 323 -2.39 0.81 10.16
CA ASP A 323 -2.98 -0.09 11.14
C ASP A 323 -3.07 -1.52 10.59
N MET A 324 -3.19 -2.49 11.49
CA MET A 324 -3.28 -3.90 11.10
C MET A 324 -4.73 -4.37 11.08
N ILE A 325 -5.09 -5.05 10.00
CA ILE A 325 -6.27 -5.92 9.96
C ILE A 325 -5.74 -7.35 10.10
N SER A 326 -6.21 -8.09 11.10
CA SER A 326 -5.73 -9.45 11.34
C SER A 326 -6.01 -10.35 10.13
N ALA A 327 -5.00 -11.05 9.62
CA ALA A 327 -5.20 -12.04 8.56
C ALA A 327 -6.10 -13.21 9.00
N MET A 328 -6.17 -13.51 10.30
CA MET A 328 -7.00 -14.59 10.84
C MET A 328 -8.42 -14.12 11.14
N SER A 329 -8.55 -13.01 11.84
CA SER A 329 -9.82 -12.57 12.41
C SER A 329 -10.47 -11.45 11.56
N LEU A 330 -9.73 -10.79 10.68
CA LEU A 330 -10.15 -9.56 9.99
C LEU A 330 -10.53 -8.44 10.97
N ALA A 331 -10.19 -8.58 12.26
CA ALA A 331 -10.38 -7.53 13.25
C ALA A 331 -9.40 -6.40 12.99
N TYR A 332 -9.91 -5.17 13.04
CA TYR A 332 -9.11 -3.96 12.93
C TYR A 332 -8.42 -3.65 14.26
N GLY A 333 -7.10 -3.48 14.20
CA GLY A 333 -6.23 -3.18 15.34
C GLY A 333 -5.45 -1.89 15.11
N ALA A 334 -5.87 -0.82 15.80
CA ALA A 334 -5.19 0.46 15.76
C ALA A 334 -3.83 0.39 16.45
N HIS A 335 -2.79 0.91 15.78
CA HIS A 335 -1.47 1.05 16.38
C HIS A 335 -1.41 2.37 17.16
N GLY A 336 -1.20 2.29 18.47
CA GLY A 336 -1.07 3.47 19.33
C GLY A 336 0.19 4.30 19.10
N THR A 337 1.10 3.84 18.23
CA THR A 337 2.29 4.56 17.80
C THR A 337 2.36 4.60 16.28
N SER A 338 2.79 5.72 15.72
CA SER A 338 3.06 5.87 14.29
C SER A 338 4.57 5.71 14.07
N PRO A 339 5.05 4.50 13.72
CA PRO A 339 6.44 4.28 13.39
C PRO A 339 6.81 5.01 12.09
N VAL A 340 8.11 5.24 11.92
CA VAL A 340 8.69 5.76 10.67
C VAL A 340 9.39 4.61 9.93
N GLY A 341 9.55 4.77 8.63
CA GLY A 341 10.29 3.82 7.80
C GLY A 341 11.79 3.98 7.95
N GLY A 342 12.47 2.87 8.19
CA GLY A 342 13.92 2.76 8.20
C GLY A 342 14.44 1.81 7.12
N LEU A 343 15.76 1.61 7.13
CA LEU A 343 16.47 0.75 6.20
C LEU A 343 17.51 -0.08 6.96
N ALA A 344 17.42 -1.40 6.86
CA ALA A 344 18.51 -2.27 7.27
C ALA A 344 19.59 -2.27 6.18
N LEU A 345 20.71 -1.58 6.42
CA LEU A 345 21.75 -1.35 5.40
C LEU A 345 22.41 -2.63 4.87
N GLN A 346 22.48 -3.69 5.67
CA GLN A 346 23.12 -4.95 5.27
C GLN A 346 22.29 -5.73 4.24
N THR A 347 20.97 -5.63 4.34
CA THR A 347 20.02 -6.42 3.54
C THR A 347 19.23 -5.57 2.56
N LEU A 348 19.34 -4.24 2.67
CA LEU A 348 18.51 -3.25 1.98
C LEU A 348 17.00 -3.49 2.17
N THR A 349 16.62 -4.04 3.31
CA THR A 349 15.21 -4.31 3.63
C THR A 349 14.60 -3.16 4.43
N PHE A 350 13.34 -2.87 4.14
CA PHE A 350 12.52 -1.98 4.95
C PHE A 350 12.41 -2.49 6.39
N ILE A 351 12.47 -1.57 7.35
CA ILE A 351 12.19 -1.85 8.76
C ILE A 351 11.29 -0.74 9.33
N TRP A 352 10.48 -1.09 10.31
CA TRP A 352 9.80 -0.09 11.15
C TRP A 352 10.76 0.39 12.23
N ALA A 353 10.90 1.71 12.36
CA ALA A 353 11.71 2.35 13.39
C ALA A 353 10.84 3.27 14.26
N SER A 354 11.22 3.41 15.52
CA SER A 354 10.67 4.48 16.36
C SER A 354 11.13 5.83 15.84
N SER A 355 10.26 6.82 15.90
CA SER A 355 10.64 8.20 15.60
C SER A 355 11.58 8.72 16.68
N ASP A 356 12.72 9.31 16.28
CA ASP A 356 13.63 9.94 17.22
C ASP A 356 12.94 11.04 18.03
N MET A 357 13.04 10.95 19.35
CA MET A 357 12.47 11.94 20.27
C MET A 357 13.02 13.35 20.02
N HIS A 358 14.23 13.47 19.48
CA HIS A 358 14.82 14.76 19.11
C HIS A 358 14.09 15.41 17.91
N VAL A 359 13.68 14.62 16.92
CA VAL A 359 12.92 15.10 15.74
C VAL A 359 11.51 15.53 16.17
N ILE A 360 10.89 14.78 17.09
CA ILE A 360 9.58 15.14 17.67
C ILE A 360 9.67 16.46 18.45
N ARG A 361 10.71 16.64 19.27
CA ARG A 361 10.87 17.84 20.13
C ARG A 361 11.21 19.11 19.35
N THR A 362 11.85 19.00 18.19
CA THR A 362 12.29 20.14 17.39
C THR A 362 11.25 20.62 16.36
N ARG A 363 10.15 19.87 16.17
CA ARG A 363 9.05 20.24 15.27
C ARG A 363 7.69 20.36 16.00
N PRO A 364 7.55 21.27 16.99
CA PRO A 364 6.31 21.41 17.74
C PRO A 364 5.12 21.93 16.90
N THR A 365 5.36 22.48 15.71
CA THR A 365 4.34 23.12 14.85
C THR A 365 3.75 22.21 13.76
N ALA A 366 4.30 21.01 13.54
CA ALA A 366 3.78 20.05 12.57
C ALA A 366 3.70 18.62 13.16
N PRO A 367 3.05 18.45 14.33
CA PRO A 367 3.23 17.22 15.08
C PRO A 367 2.53 16.00 14.42
N ASP A 368 1.57 16.26 13.52
CA ASP A 368 0.82 15.25 12.76
C ASP A 368 1.67 14.57 11.67
N THR A 369 2.86 15.12 11.39
CA THR A 369 3.78 14.60 10.38
C THR A 369 5.12 14.27 11.01
N LYS A 370 5.63 13.07 10.73
CA LYS A 370 6.96 12.64 11.18
C LYS A 370 7.85 12.43 9.96
N PRO A 371 8.99 13.13 9.85
CA PRO A 371 9.97 12.83 8.82
C PRO A 371 10.36 11.36 8.89
N SER A 372 10.39 10.71 7.73
CA SER A 372 10.65 9.30 7.61
C SER A 372 11.78 9.10 6.60
N PRO A 373 12.89 8.44 6.96
CA PRO A 373 13.98 8.13 6.02
C PRO A 373 13.51 7.36 4.78
N THR A 374 12.58 6.42 4.97
CA THR A 374 11.99 5.62 3.89
C THR A 374 10.49 5.48 4.08
N MET A 375 9.77 4.99 3.06
CA MET A 375 8.36 4.61 3.16
C MET A 375 8.18 3.10 2.96
N PRO A 376 7.10 2.49 3.52
CA PRO A 376 6.80 1.08 3.30
C PRO A 376 6.50 0.77 1.83
N GLY A 377 5.92 1.72 1.10
CA GLY A 377 5.76 1.68 -0.35
C GLY A 377 4.43 1.15 -0.86
N GLY A 378 3.63 0.47 -0.04
CA GLY A 378 2.27 0.03 -0.40
C GLY A 378 1.27 1.20 -0.45
N LEU A 379 1.28 2.02 0.60
CA LEU A 379 0.32 3.10 0.82
C LEU A 379 1.05 4.45 0.89
N PHE A 380 0.78 5.36 -0.04
CA PHE A 380 1.31 6.74 0.02
C PHE A 380 0.56 7.67 -0.94
N ALA A 381 0.71 8.98 -0.72
CA ALA A 381 0.25 10.01 -1.63
C ALA A 381 1.44 10.82 -2.17
N ILE A 382 1.37 11.27 -3.42
CA ILE A 382 2.38 12.10 -4.06
C ILE A 382 1.71 13.03 -5.08
N SER A 383 2.19 14.27 -5.20
CA SER A 383 1.75 15.14 -6.30
C SER A 383 2.11 14.49 -7.64
N ARG A 384 1.18 14.48 -8.59
CA ARG A 384 1.45 14.02 -9.97
C ARG A 384 2.66 14.75 -10.55
N ARG A 385 2.68 16.07 -10.40
CA ARG A 385 3.79 16.93 -10.84
C ARG A 385 5.11 16.42 -10.28
N TRP A 386 5.17 16.15 -8.97
CA TRP A 386 6.40 15.70 -8.34
C TRP A 386 6.80 14.29 -8.79
N PHE A 387 5.84 13.38 -8.92
CA PHE A 387 6.08 12.04 -9.44
C PHE A 387 6.66 12.07 -10.86
N GLU A 388 6.16 12.95 -11.72
CA GLU A 388 6.69 13.16 -13.08
C GLU A 388 8.08 13.82 -13.08
N GLU A 389 8.32 14.82 -12.23
CA GLU A 389 9.64 15.45 -12.06
C GLU A 389 10.70 14.46 -11.55
N LEU A 390 10.31 13.46 -10.77
CA LEU A 390 11.17 12.35 -10.32
C LEU A 390 11.42 11.28 -11.39
N GLY A 391 10.69 11.33 -12.52
CA GLY A 391 10.73 10.31 -13.56
C GLY A 391 9.93 9.05 -13.22
N GLY A 392 8.96 9.15 -12.29
CA GLY A 392 8.18 8.01 -11.81
C GLY A 392 9.03 6.93 -11.14
N TYR A 393 8.57 5.69 -11.25
CA TYR A 393 9.37 4.52 -10.87
C TYR A 393 10.30 4.09 -12.01
N ASP A 394 11.39 3.42 -11.64
CA ASP A 394 12.23 2.70 -12.61
C ASP A 394 11.43 1.56 -13.29
N PRO A 395 11.23 1.61 -14.62
CA PRO A 395 10.46 0.60 -15.36
C PRO A 395 11.13 -0.78 -15.39
N ASP A 396 12.43 -0.87 -15.09
CA ASP A 396 13.16 -2.14 -15.07
C ASP A 396 12.98 -2.91 -13.74
N LEU A 397 12.32 -2.31 -12.74
CA LEU A 397 11.90 -3.01 -11.52
C LEU A 397 10.77 -4.00 -11.83
N LYS A 398 11.08 -5.29 -11.71
CA LYS A 398 10.15 -6.38 -12.02
C LYS A 398 9.46 -6.92 -10.76
N TYR A 399 8.21 -7.33 -10.93
CA TYR A 399 7.38 -8.01 -9.92
C TYR A 399 7.11 -7.17 -8.66
N TRP A 400 7.99 -7.23 -7.65
CA TRP A 400 7.81 -6.58 -6.36
C TRP A 400 9.13 -6.48 -5.59
N GLY A 401 9.33 -5.38 -4.86
CA GLY A 401 10.42 -5.20 -3.92
C GLY A 401 11.44 -4.16 -4.37
N GLY A 402 11.85 -3.31 -3.42
CA GLY A 402 12.87 -2.29 -3.63
C GLY A 402 12.36 -0.98 -4.25
N GLU A 403 11.17 -0.96 -4.85
CA GLU A 403 10.57 0.25 -5.43
C GLU A 403 10.30 1.32 -4.37
N ASN A 404 9.95 0.89 -3.17
CA ASN A 404 9.75 1.74 -2.01
C ASN A 404 11.05 2.45 -1.58
N MET A 405 12.18 1.75 -1.61
CA MET A 405 13.50 2.29 -1.29
C MET A 405 13.99 3.21 -2.41
N GLU A 406 13.86 2.78 -3.65
CA GLU A 406 14.22 3.53 -4.85
C GLU A 406 13.56 4.92 -4.87
N LEU A 407 12.25 4.97 -4.68
CA LEU A 407 11.50 6.23 -4.65
C LEU A 407 11.84 7.06 -3.40
N SER A 408 12.06 6.44 -2.24
CA SER A 408 12.51 7.14 -1.02
C SER A 408 13.85 7.85 -1.24
N PHE A 409 14.80 7.19 -1.93
CA PHE A 409 16.10 7.76 -2.25
C PHE A 409 16.02 8.85 -3.33
N LYS A 410 15.17 8.69 -4.34
CA LYS A 410 14.88 9.75 -5.33
C LYS A 410 14.40 11.03 -4.66
N VAL A 411 13.41 10.90 -3.76
CA VAL A 411 12.85 12.03 -3.01
C VAL A 411 13.93 12.71 -2.16
N SER A 412 14.65 11.92 -1.35
CA SER A 412 15.70 12.43 -0.45
C SER A 412 16.88 13.05 -1.21
N GLY A 413 17.31 12.43 -2.30
CA GLY A 413 18.41 12.90 -3.15
C GLY A 413 18.13 14.23 -3.86
N LYS A 414 16.85 14.64 -3.95
CA LYS A 414 16.41 15.94 -4.46
C LYS A 414 16.12 16.97 -3.35
N GLY A 415 16.44 16.64 -2.10
CA GLY A 415 16.25 17.53 -0.94
C GLY A 415 14.79 17.64 -0.47
N ALA A 416 13.91 16.75 -0.92
CA ALA A 416 12.52 16.67 -0.48
C ALA A 416 12.34 15.60 0.61
N GLY A 417 11.21 15.64 1.32
CA GLY A 417 10.95 14.77 2.47
C GLY A 417 9.87 13.71 2.21
N VAL A 418 10.08 12.54 2.80
CA VAL A 418 9.05 11.53 3.02
C VAL A 418 8.52 11.69 4.44
N TYR A 419 7.21 11.57 4.63
CA TYR A 419 6.56 11.83 5.91
C TYR A 419 5.56 10.74 6.27
N THR A 420 5.68 10.16 7.45
CA THR A 420 4.53 9.45 8.04
C THR A 420 3.53 10.49 8.50
N VAL A 421 2.28 10.35 8.10
CA VAL A 421 1.17 11.18 8.57
C VAL A 421 0.32 10.36 9.51
N HIS A 422 0.29 10.79 10.77
CA HIS A 422 -0.71 10.31 11.71
C HIS A 422 -1.80 11.36 11.82
N PRO A 423 -3.07 10.97 11.96
CA PRO A 423 -4.12 11.96 12.14
C PRO A 423 -3.91 12.86 13.37
N GLY A 424 -3.08 12.47 14.36
CA GLY A 424 -2.87 13.27 15.58
C GLY A 424 -1.61 12.94 16.33
N TYR A 425 -0.56 13.67 16.04
CA TYR A 425 0.36 14.06 17.10
C TYR A 425 0.48 15.56 17.10
#